data_AF-A0A946SHL2-F1
#
_entry.id   AF-A0A946SHL2-F1
#
_cell.length_a   1.000
_cell.length_b   1.000
_cell.length_c   1.000
_cell.angle_alpha   90.00
_cell.angle_beta   90.00
_cell.angle_gamma   90.00
#
_symmetry.space_group_name_H-M   'P 1'
#
loop_
_entity.id
_entity.type
_entity.pdbx_description
1 polymer ?
#
loop_
_entity_poly.entity_id
_entity_poly.type
_entity_poly.pdbx_seq_one_letter_code
_entity_poly.pdbx_strand_id
1 'polypeptide(L)'
;MLLALVMCLAVGTASATEYVVDARAEIADDENPGTSERPFRTIQHAAEVARAGDTVIVRPGVYREAVILTHSGEPGLPITFRGESGAVVTGADIVTGWERLPGDLPIYRAPWSHRFIINHTPEGVPIEHHPEDAPVWGRAEQVIVGDRQLAPVGSVDEMRAIWPKLDGAKGARRIPSAADPSTWAGAFTVDTDAGHLYILLADGADPRGDDVTVQASARGLIFGTNPWMNREGVEHVHVSGFVFRYAASFPQRAAVWLHGRDNVLERCRIEEMSGGGVSVAGVMRDCVTRDSGHVGGGADGDGFLNENCLWEGNSWKPINRQWDAGGYKMTRVEGGVFRNCLFWENGGPGLWLDIDVANVLITECGFIGNELSGLFIEISHDITVTDSLFAANGVGRAMEVEGATWAVGGIQIAESMDCVVTGNTVVENKDGITLREQGPRVLDDVPFYNRRHEIVGNVCALNEDYQLALWYDNAFFGWHPAERDRFGTPEAFQQHLLDTDEQLYDPAQQGMDISHNLYWAEGGAVRFLYGTPWRPGHRQFESLDAFQANTAFGLGSVVENPAFEDEEGGALKRTLGRAGWQMARRDVTAWRSALDIEP
;
A
#
# COMPACT_ATOMS: atom_id res chain seq x y z
N MET A 1 19.40 -64.34 38.11
CA MET A 1 18.59 -63.17 38.51
C MET A 1 18.87 -62.07 37.52
N LEU A 2 17.94 -61.80 36.60
CA LEU A 2 18.01 -60.68 35.65
C LEU A 2 17.24 -59.52 36.29
N LEU A 3 17.90 -58.38 36.52
CA LEU A 3 17.25 -57.14 36.96
C LEU A 3 16.84 -56.35 35.71
N ALA A 4 15.53 -56.13 35.54
CA ALA A 4 15.00 -55.22 34.53
C ALA A 4 14.95 -53.80 35.11
N LEU A 5 15.64 -52.87 34.47
CA LEU A 5 15.61 -51.44 34.80
C LEU A 5 14.45 -50.80 34.03
N VAL A 6 13.41 -50.34 34.74
CA VAL A 6 12.32 -49.56 34.16
C VAL A 6 12.72 -48.09 34.19
N MET A 7 12.88 -47.49 33.01
CA MET A 7 13.15 -46.06 32.84
C MET A 7 11.80 -45.34 32.69
N CYS A 8 11.38 -44.61 33.73
CA CYS A 8 10.19 -43.75 33.65
C CYS A 8 10.56 -42.46 32.90
N LEU A 9 10.04 -42.30 31.68
CA LEU A 9 9.99 -41.00 31.00
C LEU A 9 8.91 -40.16 31.66
N ALA A 10 9.33 -39.13 32.40
CA ALA A 10 8.43 -38.05 32.81
C ALA A 10 8.20 -37.15 31.60
N VAL A 11 7.02 -37.26 30.99
CA VAL A 11 6.55 -36.29 29.99
C VAL A 11 6.07 -35.07 30.78
N GLY A 12 6.91 -34.03 30.84
CA GLY A 12 6.49 -32.75 31.38
C GLY A 12 5.49 -32.11 30.43
N THR A 13 4.25 -31.91 30.86
CA THR A 13 3.31 -31.03 30.16
C THR A 13 3.82 -29.61 30.32
N ALA A 14 4.41 -29.02 29.28
CA ALA A 14 4.67 -27.58 29.28
C ALA A 14 3.32 -26.86 29.39
N SER A 15 3.11 -26.15 30.50
CA SER A 15 1.95 -25.27 30.66
C SER A 15 2.27 -23.97 29.92
N ALA A 16 1.36 -23.51 29.07
CA ALA A 16 1.40 -22.16 28.52
C ALA A 16 1.49 -21.14 29.68
N THR A 17 2.46 -20.23 29.61
CA THR A 17 2.64 -19.16 30.59
C THR A 17 1.98 -17.88 30.08
N GLU A 18 1.32 -17.14 30.97
CA GLU A 18 0.82 -15.80 30.68
C GLU A 18 1.75 -14.77 31.34
N TYR A 19 2.28 -13.84 30.54
CA TYR A 19 3.07 -12.70 30.98
C TYR A 19 2.27 -11.41 30.84
N VAL A 20 2.38 -10.50 31.80
CA VAL A 20 1.74 -9.18 31.80
C VAL A 20 2.80 -8.09 31.68
N VAL A 21 2.59 -7.16 30.76
CA VAL A 21 3.40 -5.95 30.56
C VAL A 21 2.55 -4.72 30.89
N ASP A 22 3.06 -3.81 31.72
CA ASP A 22 2.36 -2.59 32.13
C ASP A 22 3.32 -1.41 32.34
N ALA A 23 3.56 -0.62 31.30
CA ALA A 23 4.45 0.54 31.40
C ALA A 23 3.92 1.67 32.31
N ARG A 24 2.64 1.63 32.72
CA ARG A 24 2.03 2.66 33.59
C ARG A 24 2.09 2.29 35.06
N ALA A 25 2.20 1.01 35.39
CA ALA A 25 2.29 0.57 36.78
C ALA A 25 3.66 0.96 37.37
N GLU A 26 3.65 1.71 38.47
CA GLU A 26 4.88 2.12 39.16
C GLU A 26 5.75 0.93 39.60
N ILE A 27 5.11 -0.20 39.90
CA ILE A 27 5.74 -1.46 40.32
C ILE A 27 6.31 -2.30 39.17
N ALA A 28 6.03 -1.94 37.91
CA ALA A 28 6.47 -2.73 36.76
C ALA A 28 7.99 -2.67 36.62
N ASP A 29 8.61 -3.82 36.37
CA ASP A 29 10.06 -3.96 36.28
C ASP A 29 10.37 -5.21 35.45
N ASP A 30 11.42 -5.18 34.64
CA ASP A 30 11.79 -6.33 33.81
C ASP A 30 12.50 -7.42 34.63
N GLU A 31 12.84 -7.16 35.90
CA GLU A 31 13.25 -8.19 36.87
C GLU A 31 12.05 -8.87 37.57
N ASN A 32 10.82 -8.41 37.34
CA ASN A 32 9.62 -9.05 37.88
C ASN A 32 9.34 -10.39 37.18
N PRO A 33 8.50 -11.28 37.74
CA PRO A 33 8.12 -12.53 37.08
C PRO A 33 7.13 -12.37 35.91
N GLY A 34 6.73 -11.15 35.54
CA GLY A 34 5.74 -10.92 34.48
C GLY A 34 4.30 -11.32 34.86
N THR A 35 3.94 -11.29 36.14
CA THR A 35 2.57 -11.59 36.62
C THR A 35 1.70 -10.34 36.68
N SER A 36 0.37 -10.48 36.80
CA SER A 36 -0.54 -9.33 36.95
C SER A 36 -0.20 -8.43 38.16
N GLU A 37 0.28 -9.02 39.26
CA GLU A 37 0.69 -8.34 40.50
C GLU A 37 2.11 -7.78 40.45
N ARG A 38 2.97 -8.35 39.59
CA ARG A 38 4.35 -7.91 39.36
C ARG A 38 4.63 -8.03 37.86
N PRO A 39 4.17 -7.05 37.06
CA PRO A 39 4.27 -7.12 35.60
C PRO A 39 5.67 -6.73 35.14
N PHE A 40 6.01 -7.14 33.93
CA PHE A 40 7.15 -6.58 33.20
C PHE A 40 6.87 -5.11 32.84
N ARG A 41 7.95 -4.34 32.63
CA ARG A 41 7.86 -2.94 32.20
C ARG A 41 7.82 -2.84 30.68
N THR A 42 8.58 -3.67 29.98
CA THR A 42 8.78 -3.56 28.53
C THR A 42 8.19 -4.75 27.76
N ILE A 43 7.74 -4.49 26.53
CA ILE A 43 7.28 -5.55 25.63
C ILE A 43 8.47 -6.35 25.12
N GLN A 44 9.61 -5.69 24.88
CA GLN A 44 10.84 -6.34 24.43
C GLN A 44 11.29 -7.44 25.41
N HIS A 45 11.30 -7.17 26.72
CA HIS A 45 11.69 -8.19 27.70
C HIS A 45 10.73 -9.40 27.65
N ALA A 46 9.43 -9.15 27.53
CA ALA A 46 8.44 -10.23 27.39
C ALA A 46 8.69 -11.07 26.11
N ALA A 47 9.08 -10.45 24.99
CA ALA A 47 9.43 -11.14 23.75
C ALA A 47 10.70 -11.99 23.86
N GLU A 48 11.65 -11.60 24.71
CA GLU A 48 12.88 -12.35 24.97
C GLU A 48 12.65 -13.61 25.80
N VAL A 49 11.67 -13.59 26.71
CA VAL A 49 11.38 -14.72 27.62
C VAL A 49 10.26 -15.64 27.11
N ALA A 50 9.33 -15.14 26.31
CA ALA A 50 8.22 -15.93 25.78
C ALA A 50 8.70 -17.08 24.89
N ARG A 51 8.08 -18.25 25.04
CA ARG A 51 8.33 -19.47 24.25
C ARG A 51 7.02 -19.99 23.67
N ALA A 52 7.10 -20.99 22.79
CA ALA A 52 5.94 -21.59 22.13
C ALA A 52 4.81 -21.93 23.12
N GLY A 53 3.60 -21.46 22.82
CA GLY A 53 2.41 -21.59 23.65
C GLY A 53 2.19 -20.46 24.66
N ASP A 54 3.20 -19.62 24.94
CA ASP A 54 3.07 -18.52 25.89
C ASP A 54 2.23 -17.37 25.32
N THR A 55 1.65 -16.58 26.22
CA THR A 55 0.86 -15.39 25.91
C THR A 55 1.40 -14.18 26.65
N VAL A 56 1.64 -13.08 25.96
CA VAL A 56 2.03 -11.78 26.48
C VAL A 56 0.84 -10.82 26.39
N ILE A 57 0.33 -10.39 27.54
CA ILE A 57 -0.75 -9.42 27.69
C ILE A 57 -0.16 -8.04 27.95
N VAL A 58 -0.42 -7.11 27.02
CA VAL A 58 0.10 -5.75 27.11
C VAL A 58 -1.03 -4.81 27.52
N ARG A 59 -0.92 -4.23 28.71
CA ARG A 59 -1.92 -3.31 29.27
C ARG A 59 -1.90 -1.94 28.57
N PRO A 60 -2.97 -1.13 28.71
CA PRO A 60 -3.06 0.17 28.06
C PRO A 60 -1.90 1.10 28.46
N GLY A 61 -1.19 1.65 27.47
CA GLY A 61 0.05 2.38 27.69
C GLY A 61 0.68 2.83 26.37
N VAL A 62 1.64 3.75 26.46
CA VAL A 62 2.47 4.14 25.30
C VAL A 62 3.85 3.52 25.50
N TYR A 63 4.19 2.57 24.64
CA TYR A 63 5.43 1.80 24.65
C TYR A 63 6.34 2.35 23.55
N ARG A 64 7.41 3.04 23.95
CA ARG A 64 8.37 3.69 23.04
C ARG A 64 9.53 2.74 22.78
N GLU A 65 9.25 1.67 22.07
CA GLU A 65 10.14 0.51 21.93
C GLU A 65 10.34 0.13 20.46
N ALA A 66 11.42 -0.61 20.19
CA ALA A 66 11.54 -1.45 19.01
C ALA A 66 11.49 -2.91 19.50
N VAL A 67 10.35 -3.56 19.32
CA VAL A 67 10.14 -4.95 19.78
C VAL A 67 10.66 -5.90 18.71
N ILE A 68 11.83 -6.50 18.93
CA ILE A 68 12.50 -7.41 18.02
C ILE A 68 12.19 -8.85 18.41
N LEU A 69 11.54 -9.57 17.49
CA LEU A 69 11.18 -10.97 17.68
C LEU A 69 12.32 -11.90 17.23
N THR A 70 12.72 -12.80 18.12
CA THR A 70 13.78 -13.79 17.88
C THR A 70 13.36 -15.24 18.19
N HIS A 71 12.16 -15.43 18.74
CA HIS A 71 11.60 -16.74 19.06
C HIS A 71 10.37 -17.02 18.20
N SER A 72 10.22 -18.27 17.79
CA SER A 72 9.05 -18.80 17.10
C SER A 72 8.14 -19.55 18.07
N GLY A 73 6.85 -19.59 17.75
CA GLY A 73 5.94 -20.60 18.27
C GLY A 73 6.09 -21.94 17.56
N GLU A 74 5.16 -22.84 17.82
CA GLU A 74 5.05 -24.13 17.14
C GLU A 74 3.62 -24.32 16.60
N PRO A 75 3.40 -25.23 15.63
CA PRO A 75 2.05 -25.54 15.16
C PRO A 75 1.11 -25.91 16.32
N GLY A 76 0.04 -25.14 16.51
CA GLY A 76 -0.91 -25.31 17.62
C GLY A 76 -0.47 -24.72 18.96
N LEU A 77 0.75 -24.20 19.07
CA LEU A 77 1.32 -23.53 20.24
C LEU A 77 2.01 -22.20 19.82
N PRO A 78 1.24 -21.23 19.28
CA PRO A 78 1.82 -19.95 18.87
C PRO A 78 2.34 -19.16 20.07
N ILE A 79 3.31 -18.28 19.84
CA ILE A 79 3.60 -17.19 20.79
C ILE A 79 2.58 -16.09 20.54
N THR A 80 1.79 -15.72 21.54
CA THR A 80 0.72 -14.73 21.38
C THR A 80 1.07 -13.41 22.06
N PHE A 81 1.05 -12.31 21.34
CA PHE A 81 1.09 -10.95 21.87
C PHE A 81 -0.31 -10.31 21.74
N ARG A 82 -0.93 -9.97 22.86
CA ARG A 82 -2.26 -9.37 22.92
C ARG A 82 -2.22 -8.00 23.60
N GLY A 83 -2.35 -6.95 22.80
CA GLY A 83 -2.59 -5.60 23.26
C GLY A 83 -4.02 -5.43 23.75
N GLU A 84 -4.19 -4.93 24.97
CA GLU A 84 -5.48 -4.45 25.44
C GLU A 84 -5.80 -3.08 24.81
N SER A 85 -7.08 -2.69 24.83
CA SER A 85 -7.53 -1.43 24.25
C SER A 85 -6.75 -0.23 24.82
N GLY A 86 -5.94 0.41 23.98
CA GLY A 86 -5.07 1.52 24.36
C GLY A 86 -3.60 1.14 24.55
N ALA A 87 -3.19 -0.09 24.22
CA ALA A 87 -1.78 -0.47 24.06
C ALA A 87 -1.24 0.11 22.73
N VAL A 88 -0.36 1.10 22.85
CA VAL A 88 0.22 1.82 21.71
C VAL A 88 1.72 1.58 21.68
N VAL A 89 2.24 0.99 20.61
CA VAL A 89 3.68 0.93 20.33
C VAL A 89 4.03 2.08 19.39
N THR A 90 5.05 2.87 19.73
CA THR A 90 5.42 4.03 18.93
C THR A 90 6.91 4.12 18.65
N GLY A 91 7.23 4.53 17.42
CA GLY A 91 8.60 4.81 17.01
C GLY A 91 9.13 6.15 17.52
N ALA A 92 8.28 7.01 18.10
CA ALA A 92 8.66 8.35 18.52
C ALA A 92 9.04 8.47 20.00
N ASP A 93 9.91 9.43 20.30
CA ASP A 93 10.29 9.83 21.66
C ASP A 93 9.85 11.27 21.97
N ILE A 94 9.67 11.56 23.26
CA ILE A 94 9.44 12.94 23.71
C ILE A 94 10.73 13.73 23.53
N VAL A 95 10.65 14.84 22.82
CA VAL A 95 11.80 15.73 22.64
C VAL A 95 11.85 16.71 23.80
N THR A 96 13.03 16.80 24.44
CA THR A 96 13.29 17.69 25.58
C THR A 96 14.57 18.49 25.35
N GLY A 97 14.87 19.43 26.26
CA GLY A 97 16.10 20.26 26.16
C GLY A 97 16.00 21.40 25.15
N TRP A 98 14.81 21.99 25.01
CA TRP A 98 14.54 23.07 24.05
C TRP A 98 15.26 24.38 24.40
N GLU A 99 15.93 24.96 23.40
CA GLU A 99 16.56 26.28 23.45
C GLU A 99 15.96 27.20 22.37
N ARG A 100 15.61 28.43 22.74
CA ARG A 100 15.12 29.43 21.77
C ARG A 100 16.30 30.03 20.99
N LEU A 101 16.20 30.09 19.66
CA LEU A 101 17.18 30.79 18.85
C LEU A 101 17.04 32.32 18.98
N PRO A 102 18.13 33.09 18.82
CA PRO A 102 18.05 34.54 18.70
C PRO A 102 17.21 34.99 17.48
N GLY A 103 16.50 36.10 17.62
CA GLY A 103 15.67 36.71 16.58
C GLY A 103 14.20 36.88 16.96
N ASP A 104 13.43 37.41 16.02
CA ASP A 104 12.02 37.79 16.24
C ASP A 104 11.06 36.59 16.14
N LEU A 105 11.42 35.55 15.37
CA LEU A 105 10.60 34.35 15.21
C LEU A 105 10.78 33.34 16.37
N PRO A 106 9.72 32.62 16.79
CA PRO A 106 9.78 31.65 17.87
C PRO A 106 10.36 30.31 17.39
N ILE A 107 11.60 30.31 16.89
CA ILE A 107 12.31 29.10 16.48
C ILE A 107 13.04 28.51 17.68
N TYR A 108 12.87 27.21 17.89
CA TYR A 108 13.51 26.45 18.95
C TYR A 108 14.38 25.35 18.39
N ARG A 109 15.43 24.98 19.11
CA ARG A 109 16.23 23.79 18.82
C ARG A 109 16.29 22.85 20.02
N ALA A 110 16.47 21.57 19.77
CA ALA A 110 16.77 20.56 20.78
C ALA A 110 17.94 19.68 20.33
N PRO A 111 18.62 18.97 21.26
CA PRO A 111 19.59 17.94 20.89
C PRO A 111 18.93 16.86 20.03
N TRP A 112 19.62 16.46 18.97
CA TRP A 112 19.18 15.40 18.06
C TRP A 112 20.31 14.38 17.87
N SER A 113 20.05 13.13 18.20
CA SER A 113 21.05 12.05 18.17
C SER A 113 20.77 10.98 17.12
N HIS A 114 19.65 11.09 16.41
CA HIS A 114 19.26 10.08 15.42
C HIS A 114 19.85 10.39 14.05
N ARG A 115 20.31 9.35 13.37
CA ARG A 115 20.72 9.43 11.96
C ARG A 115 20.14 8.21 11.25
N PHE A 116 19.11 8.43 10.44
CA PHE A 116 18.46 7.36 9.70
C PHE A 116 19.18 7.16 8.37
N ILE A 117 19.71 5.96 8.15
CA ILE A 117 20.51 5.62 6.98
C ILE A 117 19.82 4.46 6.27
N ILE A 118 19.41 4.66 5.02
CA ILE A 118 18.79 3.60 4.22
C ILE A 118 19.83 2.76 3.48
N ASN A 119 20.91 3.40 3.03
CA ASN A 119 22.00 2.76 2.29
C ASN A 119 23.26 3.65 2.34
N HIS A 120 24.31 3.23 1.64
CA HIS A 120 25.53 4.03 1.43
C HIS A 120 25.85 4.12 -0.07
N THR A 121 26.46 5.23 -0.50
CA THR A 121 27.03 5.34 -1.85
C THR A 121 28.20 4.36 -2.03
N PRO A 122 28.68 4.10 -3.27
CA PRO A 122 29.87 3.28 -3.49
C PRO A 122 31.12 3.78 -2.73
N GLU A 123 31.20 5.08 -2.45
CA GLU A 123 32.27 5.71 -1.67
C GLU A 123 32.05 5.63 -0.14
N GLY A 124 30.95 5.02 0.29
CA GLY A 124 30.61 4.85 1.71
C GLY A 124 29.90 6.04 2.34
N VAL A 125 29.38 6.99 1.55
CA VAL A 125 28.64 8.14 2.09
C VAL A 125 27.24 7.68 2.51
N PRO A 126 26.79 7.97 3.74
CA PRO A 126 25.43 7.61 4.17
C PRO A 126 24.34 8.28 3.33
N ILE A 127 23.33 7.52 2.93
CA ILE A 127 22.12 8.00 2.26
C ILE A 127 21.00 8.07 3.30
N GLU A 128 20.48 9.28 3.54
CA GLU A 128 19.49 9.57 4.61
C GLU A 128 18.08 9.86 4.09
N HIS A 129 17.87 9.74 2.79
CA HIS A 129 16.59 9.96 2.14
C HIS A 129 16.38 8.92 1.04
N HIS A 130 15.13 8.58 0.79
CA HIS A 130 14.75 7.76 -0.35
C HIS A 130 13.31 8.11 -0.74
N PRO A 131 13.04 8.36 -2.03
CA PRO A 131 13.94 8.31 -3.19
C PRO A 131 14.85 9.55 -3.32
N GLU A 132 15.88 9.45 -4.17
CA GLU A 132 16.93 10.48 -4.35
C GLU A 132 16.39 11.82 -4.89
N ASP A 133 15.29 11.79 -5.64
CA ASP A 133 14.61 12.96 -6.21
C ASP A 133 13.76 13.74 -5.21
N ALA A 134 13.64 13.26 -3.96
CA ALA A 134 12.85 13.88 -2.90
C ALA A 134 13.66 14.05 -1.59
N PRO A 135 14.74 14.85 -1.57
CA PRO A 135 15.70 14.87 -0.45
C PRO A 135 15.15 15.36 0.90
N VAL A 136 14.04 16.11 0.92
CA VAL A 136 13.35 16.52 2.16
C VAL A 136 12.27 15.51 2.54
N TRP A 137 11.39 15.16 1.61
CA TRP A 137 10.24 14.28 1.86
C TRP A 137 10.61 12.80 2.00
N GLY A 138 11.65 12.36 1.29
CA GLY A 138 12.20 11.02 1.35
C GLY A 138 12.96 10.72 2.64
N ARG A 139 13.18 11.71 3.51
CA ARG A 139 13.72 11.44 4.84
C ARG A 139 12.70 10.74 5.74
N ALA A 140 13.23 10.03 6.74
CA ALA A 140 12.44 9.21 7.64
C ALA A 140 11.90 9.98 8.86
N GLU A 141 12.43 11.17 9.19
CA GLU A 141 11.97 11.90 10.37
C GLU A 141 10.51 12.34 10.25
N GLN A 142 9.80 12.31 11.38
CA GLN A 142 8.55 13.02 11.57
C GLN A 142 8.63 13.73 12.93
N VAL A 143 8.03 14.91 13.01
CA VAL A 143 7.88 15.65 14.26
C VAL A 143 6.40 15.93 14.46
N ILE A 144 5.91 15.65 15.66
CA ILE A 144 4.50 15.67 16.03
C ILE A 144 4.33 16.54 17.27
N VAL A 145 3.37 17.45 17.25
CA VAL A 145 2.93 18.22 18.42
C VAL A 145 1.48 17.84 18.74
N GLY A 146 1.26 17.30 19.94
CA GLY A 146 -0.02 16.64 20.26
C GLY A 146 -0.26 15.45 19.34
N ASP A 147 -1.24 15.57 18.44
CA ASP A 147 -1.62 14.60 17.40
C ASP A 147 -1.43 15.15 15.97
N ARG A 148 -0.71 16.27 15.80
CA ARG A 148 -0.52 16.94 14.50
C ARG A 148 0.94 16.95 14.07
N GLN A 149 1.19 16.68 12.79
CA GLN A 149 2.53 16.69 12.21
C GLN A 149 3.01 18.10 11.85
N LEU A 150 4.33 18.30 11.92
CA LEU A 150 5.03 19.49 11.43
C LEU A 150 5.56 19.24 10.02
N ALA A 151 5.59 20.29 9.18
CA ALA A 151 6.10 20.21 7.82
C ALA A 151 7.63 20.04 7.82
N PRO A 152 8.20 19.06 7.10
CA PRO A 152 9.63 19.00 6.90
C PRO A 152 10.06 20.14 5.96
N VAL A 153 11.11 20.87 6.34
CA VAL A 153 11.77 21.90 5.49
C VAL A 153 13.27 21.66 5.45
N GLY A 154 13.92 22.11 4.38
CA GLY A 154 15.34 21.84 4.13
C GLY A 154 16.31 22.64 5.01
N SER A 155 15.86 23.74 5.64
CA SER A 155 16.72 24.56 6.50
C SER A 155 15.95 25.48 7.45
N VAL A 156 16.68 26.06 8.42
CA VAL A 156 16.14 27.11 9.30
C VAL A 156 15.78 28.37 8.50
N ASP A 157 16.49 28.68 7.41
CA ASP A 157 16.14 29.83 6.57
C ASP A 157 14.83 29.62 5.82
N GLU A 158 14.59 28.41 5.32
CA GLU A 158 13.29 28.02 4.74
C GLU A 158 12.17 28.07 5.79
N MET A 159 12.45 27.62 7.02
CA MET A 159 11.52 27.73 8.15
C MET A 159 11.12 29.19 8.44
N ARG A 160 12.08 30.13 8.34
CA ARG A 160 11.78 31.57 8.47
C ARG A 160 10.92 32.07 7.32
N ALA A 161 11.16 31.59 6.10
CA ALA A 161 10.44 32.00 4.90
C ALA A 161 9.00 31.47 4.84
N ILE A 162 8.73 30.28 5.39
CA ILE A 162 7.39 29.68 5.42
C ILE A 162 6.51 30.24 6.54
N TRP A 163 7.09 30.83 7.59
CA TRP A 163 6.35 31.33 8.76
C TRP A 163 5.13 32.20 8.43
N PRO A 164 5.20 33.24 7.56
CA PRO A 164 4.04 34.07 7.26
C PRO A 164 2.89 33.30 6.58
N LYS A 165 3.17 32.11 6.03
CA LYS A 165 2.19 31.21 5.42
C LYS A 165 1.56 30.25 6.44
N LEU A 166 2.20 30.06 7.60
CA LEU A 166 1.69 29.27 8.71
C LEU A 166 0.74 30.08 9.61
N ASP A 167 0.89 31.41 9.63
CA ASP A 167 0.00 32.32 10.36
C ASP A 167 -1.42 32.26 9.77
N GLY A 168 -2.33 31.59 10.49
CA GLY A 168 -3.66 31.23 10.01
C GLY A 168 -3.93 29.74 9.83
N ALA A 169 -3.04 28.86 10.32
CA ALA A 169 -3.25 27.41 10.29
C ALA A 169 -4.58 27.00 10.96
N LYS A 170 -5.58 26.69 10.14
CA LYS A 170 -6.94 26.30 10.54
C LYS A 170 -7.27 24.96 9.90
N GLY A 171 -6.75 23.87 10.45
CA GLY A 171 -6.96 22.55 9.87
C GLY A 171 -7.06 21.47 10.94
N ALA A 172 -8.21 20.79 10.97
CA ALA A 172 -8.42 19.54 11.69
C ALA A 172 -8.11 18.31 10.80
N ARG A 173 -7.26 18.47 9.77
CA ARG A 173 -6.93 17.35 8.87
C ARG A 173 -5.99 16.39 9.58
N ARG A 174 -6.31 15.10 9.50
CA ARG A 174 -5.45 14.02 9.98
C ARG A 174 -4.12 13.99 9.22
N ILE A 175 -4.16 14.18 7.90
CA ILE A 175 -2.99 14.30 7.04
C ILE A 175 -2.90 15.72 6.46
N PRO A 176 -1.82 16.45 6.75
CA PRO A 176 -1.57 17.75 6.15
C PRO A 176 -1.29 17.67 4.65
N SER A 177 -1.65 18.71 3.91
CA SER A 177 -1.33 18.86 2.49
C SER A 177 0.10 19.34 2.33
N ALA A 178 0.94 18.57 1.63
CA ALA A 178 2.29 19.00 1.27
C ALA A 178 2.31 20.30 0.46
N ALA A 179 1.27 20.56 -0.34
CA ALA A 179 1.14 21.78 -1.14
C ALA A 179 0.62 23.00 -0.35
N ASP A 180 -0.02 22.80 0.81
CA ASP A 180 -0.62 23.88 1.61
C ASP A 180 -0.02 23.92 3.04
N PRO A 181 0.96 24.83 3.27
CA PRO A 181 1.58 25.03 4.58
C PRO A 181 0.58 25.28 5.73
N SER A 182 -0.58 25.90 5.46
CA SER A 182 -1.56 26.23 6.50
C SER A 182 -2.23 25.01 7.14
N THR A 183 -2.07 23.83 6.55
CA THR A 183 -2.60 22.58 7.11
C THR A 183 -1.69 21.97 8.19
N TRP A 184 -0.43 22.39 8.27
CA TRP A 184 0.57 21.85 9.19
C TRP A 184 0.53 22.53 10.56
N ALA A 185 0.96 21.83 11.61
CA ALA A 185 1.05 22.40 12.97
C ALA A 185 2.31 23.27 13.20
N GLY A 186 3.14 23.39 12.18
CA GLY A 186 4.43 24.05 12.25
C GLY A 186 5.35 23.52 11.17
N ALA A 187 6.63 23.83 11.29
CA ALA A 187 7.68 23.29 10.44
C ALA A 187 8.84 22.77 11.31
N PHE A 188 9.58 21.80 10.78
CA PHE A 188 10.80 21.28 11.41
C PHE A 188 11.91 21.08 10.37
N THR A 189 13.15 21.13 10.83
CA THR A 189 14.31 20.70 10.05
C THR A 189 15.34 20.05 10.97
N VAL A 190 16.10 19.10 10.46
CA VAL A 190 17.14 18.38 11.20
C VAL A 190 18.48 18.64 10.55
N ASP A 191 19.43 19.10 11.35
CA ASP A 191 20.85 19.16 11.00
C ASP A 191 21.54 17.99 11.70
N THR A 192 21.73 16.89 10.95
CA THR A 192 22.32 15.65 11.49
C THR A 192 23.81 15.80 11.78
N ASP A 193 24.51 16.67 11.06
CA ASP A 193 25.93 16.94 11.29
C ASP A 193 26.15 17.80 12.54
N ALA A 194 25.29 18.80 12.78
CA ALA A 194 25.30 19.61 14.00
C ALA A 194 24.62 18.92 15.19
N GLY A 195 23.85 17.85 14.97
CA GLY A 195 23.12 17.13 16.02
C GLY A 195 21.95 17.93 16.60
N HIS A 196 21.21 18.65 15.76
CA HIS A 196 20.10 19.50 16.19
C HIS A 196 18.81 19.29 15.40
N LEU A 197 17.69 19.20 16.12
CA LEU A 197 16.34 19.35 15.59
C LEU A 197 15.91 20.80 15.83
N TYR A 198 15.41 21.46 14.79
CA TYR A 198 14.82 22.79 14.85
C TYR A 198 13.32 22.70 14.59
N ILE A 199 12.52 23.46 15.34
CA ILE A 199 11.07 23.56 15.13
C ILE A 199 10.60 25.01 15.18
N LEU A 200 9.45 25.23 14.54
CA LEU A 200 8.65 26.43 14.62
C LEU A 200 7.18 26.03 14.63
N LEU A 201 6.48 26.30 15.73
CA LEU A 201 5.06 25.95 15.89
C LEU A 201 4.18 27.04 15.31
N ALA A 202 3.19 26.67 14.49
CA ALA A 202 2.36 27.61 13.72
C ALA A 202 1.56 28.59 14.58
N ASP A 203 1.22 28.20 15.81
CA ASP A 203 0.54 29.05 16.80
C ASP A 203 1.48 29.92 17.64
N GLY A 204 2.80 29.78 17.44
CA GLY A 204 3.85 30.49 18.17
C GLY A 204 4.06 29.97 19.59
N ALA A 205 3.51 28.81 19.96
CA ALA A 205 3.64 28.24 21.29
C ALA A 205 5.11 27.95 21.65
N ASP A 206 5.40 28.02 22.95
CA ASP A 206 6.71 27.70 23.51
C ASP A 206 6.77 26.20 23.84
N PRO A 207 7.62 25.39 23.17
CA PRO A 207 7.71 23.95 23.41
C PRO A 207 8.32 23.59 24.77
N ARG A 208 8.78 24.58 25.55
CA ARG A 208 9.20 24.41 26.95
C ARG A 208 8.04 24.45 27.94
N GLY A 209 6.85 24.87 27.51
CA GLY A 209 5.67 24.91 28.36
C GLY A 209 5.13 23.52 28.66
N ASP A 210 4.62 23.31 29.88
CA ASP A 210 4.13 22.00 30.34
C ASP A 210 2.93 21.46 29.53
N ASP A 211 2.19 22.34 28.87
CA ASP A 211 1.03 22.00 28.04
C ASP A 211 1.40 21.59 26.59
N VAL A 212 2.69 21.67 26.21
CA VAL A 212 3.16 21.39 24.85
C VAL A 212 4.03 20.14 24.86
N THR A 213 3.51 19.05 24.28
CA THR A 213 4.28 17.83 24.07
C THR A 213 4.70 17.72 22.60
N VAL A 214 6.00 17.81 22.36
CA VAL A 214 6.62 17.54 21.05
C VAL A 214 7.25 16.16 21.07
N GLN A 215 6.97 15.38 20.04
CA GLN A 215 7.50 14.04 19.83
C GLN A 215 8.18 13.97 18.47
N ALA A 216 9.21 13.13 18.34
CA ALA A 216 9.86 12.92 17.06
C ALA A 216 10.20 11.44 16.87
N SER A 217 10.06 10.96 15.65
CA SER A 217 10.34 9.57 15.27
C SER A 217 11.82 9.24 15.51
N ALA A 218 12.09 8.16 16.22
CA ALA A 218 13.41 7.73 16.68
C ALA A 218 13.79 6.32 16.16
N ARG A 219 12.82 5.55 15.63
CA ARG A 219 12.96 4.12 15.32
C ARG A 219 12.23 3.78 14.03
N GLY A 220 12.85 2.97 13.15
CA GLY A 220 12.29 2.56 11.86
C GLY A 220 11.42 1.30 11.94
N LEU A 221 11.96 0.19 12.45
CA LEU A 221 11.19 -1.01 12.81
C LEU A 221 10.77 -0.90 14.27
N ILE A 222 9.49 -1.10 14.57
CA ILE A 222 8.93 -0.97 15.92
C ILE A 222 8.36 -2.28 16.47
N PHE A 223 8.03 -3.24 15.61
CA PHE A 223 7.57 -4.55 16.04
C PHE A 223 7.88 -5.63 15.00
N GLY A 224 8.46 -6.76 15.44
CA GLY A 224 8.68 -7.94 14.62
C GLY A 224 10.14 -8.18 14.25
N THR A 225 10.38 -8.69 13.04
CA THR A 225 11.70 -8.89 12.43
C THR A 225 11.62 -8.75 10.92
N ASN A 226 12.76 -8.50 10.27
CA ASN A 226 12.86 -8.36 8.83
C ASN A 226 14.00 -9.23 8.25
N PRO A 227 14.07 -9.39 6.91
CA PRO A 227 15.07 -10.25 6.27
C PRO A 227 16.54 -9.90 6.54
N TRP A 228 16.83 -8.65 6.94
CA TRP A 228 18.20 -8.21 7.27
C TRP A 228 18.58 -8.54 8.72
N MET A 229 17.62 -8.61 9.62
CA MET A 229 17.84 -8.91 11.04
C MET A 229 17.78 -10.42 11.32
N ASN A 230 16.84 -11.11 10.67
CA ASN A 230 16.69 -12.56 10.75
C ASN A 230 16.22 -13.07 9.40
N ARG A 231 17.12 -13.70 8.64
CA ARG A 231 16.85 -14.16 7.26
C ARG A 231 15.77 -15.24 7.17
N GLU A 232 15.62 -16.07 8.20
CA GLU A 232 14.59 -17.12 8.22
C GLU A 232 13.26 -16.60 8.78
N GLY A 233 13.29 -15.44 9.44
CA GLY A 233 12.14 -14.88 10.13
C GLY A 233 11.74 -15.65 11.39
N VAL A 234 10.52 -15.39 11.85
CA VAL A 234 9.86 -16.08 12.97
C VAL A 234 8.62 -16.79 12.47
N GLU A 235 8.19 -17.80 13.22
CA GLU A 235 7.06 -18.64 12.85
C GLU A 235 6.02 -18.70 13.96
N HIS A 236 4.74 -18.84 13.59
CA HIS A 236 3.65 -19.02 14.55
C HIS A 236 3.61 -17.93 15.63
N VAL A 237 3.89 -16.68 15.26
CA VAL A 237 3.70 -15.52 16.15
C VAL A 237 2.38 -14.86 15.85
N HIS A 238 1.53 -14.75 16.87
CA HIS A 238 0.21 -14.13 16.77
C HIS A 238 0.22 -12.79 17.49
N VAL A 239 -0.13 -11.71 16.80
CA VAL A 239 -0.11 -10.34 17.30
C VAL A 239 -1.49 -9.74 17.14
N SER A 240 -2.08 -9.20 18.21
CA SER A 240 -3.41 -8.62 18.15
C SER A 240 -3.66 -7.43 19.07
N GLY A 241 -4.59 -6.54 18.67
CA GLY A 241 -5.14 -5.49 19.53
C GLY A 241 -4.26 -4.26 19.76
N PHE A 242 -3.15 -4.13 19.03
CA PHE A 242 -2.21 -3.02 19.17
C PHE A 242 -2.55 -1.84 18.25
N VAL A 243 -2.14 -0.64 18.68
CA VAL A 243 -1.94 0.52 17.80
C VAL A 243 -0.45 0.76 17.61
N PHE A 244 0.00 0.85 16.37
CA PHE A 244 1.38 1.12 15.97
C PHE A 244 1.45 2.49 15.28
N ARG A 245 2.38 3.37 15.68
CA ARG A 245 2.49 4.70 15.04
C ARG A 245 3.86 5.38 15.10
N TYR A 246 4.08 6.32 14.19
CA TYR A 246 5.21 7.26 14.18
C TYR A 246 6.58 6.59 14.08
N ALA A 247 6.68 5.54 13.26
CA ALA A 247 7.96 4.96 12.93
C ALA A 247 8.67 5.80 11.87
N ALA A 248 9.97 5.98 12.05
CA ALA A 248 10.90 6.53 11.07
C ALA A 248 11.22 5.51 9.97
N SER A 249 10.20 4.86 9.41
CA SER A 249 10.36 3.91 8.33
C SER A 249 10.68 4.64 7.01
N PHE A 250 11.49 4.01 6.18
CA PHE A 250 11.69 4.43 4.80
C PHE A 250 10.63 3.80 3.90
N PRO A 251 10.41 4.30 2.67
CA PRO A 251 9.77 3.50 1.62
C PRO A 251 10.40 2.09 1.51
N GLN A 252 9.64 1.08 1.08
CA GLN A 252 10.05 -0.33 1.04
C GLN A 252 10.48 -0.96 2.39
N ARG A 253 10.34 -0.24 3.52
CA ARG A 253 10.67 -0.75 4.85
C ARG A 253 9.43 -0.70 5.72
N ALA A 254 8.88 -1.86 6.08
CA ALA A 254 7.75 -1.92 7.01
C ALA A 254 8.18 -1.55 8.44
N ALA A 255 7.33 -0.80 9.13
CA ALA A 255 7.48 -0.48 10.54
C ALA A 255 7.06 -1.63 11.46
N VAL A 256 6.04 -2.38 11.04
CA VAL A 256 5.63 -3.66 11.65
C VAL A 256 5.92 -4.75 10.64
N TRP A 257 6.83 -5.66 10.97
CA TRP A 257 7.29 -6.66 10.00
C TRP A 257 7.29 -8.04 10.65
N LEU A 258 6.38 -8.92 10.21
CA LEU A 258 6.34 -10.31 10.65
C LEU A 258 6.90 -11.21 9.54
N HIS A 259 8.21 -11.09 9.31
CA HIS A 259 8.93 -11.94 8.35
C HIS A 259 9.05 -13.39 8.87
N GLY A 260 9.02 -14.35 7.95
CA GLY A 260 9.07 -15.79 8.24
C GLY A 260 7.88 -16.52 7.63
N ARG A 261 7.09 -17.23 8.42
CA ARG A 261 5.89 -17.94 7.94
C ARG A 261 4.87 -18.17 9.05
N ASP A 262 3.63 -18.46 8.67
CA ASP A 262 2.55 -18.83 9.61
C ASP A 262 2.33 -17.81 10.74
N ASN A 263 2.64 -16.54 10.52
CA ASN A 263 2.41 -15.47 11.48
C ASN A 263 1.00 -14.88 11.30
N VAL A 264 0.48 -14.27 12.36
CA VAL A 264 -0.85 -13.66 12.36
C VAL A 264 -0.79 -12.25 12.92
N LEU A 265 -1.34 -11.28 12.19
CA LEU A 265 -1.60 -9.93 12.66
C LEU A 265 -3.11 -9.65 12.59
N GLU A 266 -3.76 -9.49 13.74
CA GLU A 266 -5.22 -9.40 13.83
C GLU A 266 -5.70 -8.20 14.65
N ARG A 267 -6.71 -7.47 14.16
CA ARG A 267 -7.34 -6.36 14.92
C ARG A 267 -6.34 -5.29 15.39
N CYS A 268 -5.34 -5.01 14.56
CA CYS A 268 -4.31 -4.01 14.81
C CYS A 268 -4.55 -2.75 13.96
N ARG A 269 -4.03 -1.61 14.43
CA ARG A 269 -4.03 -0.34 13.70
C ARG A 269 -2.59 0.09 13.47
N ILE A 270 -2.23 0.38 12.23
CA ILE A 270 -0.90 0.81 11.79
C ILE A 270 -1.09 2.19 11.17
N GLU A 271 -0.59 3.23 11.84
CA GLU A 271 -1.01 4.61 11.55
C GLU A 271 0.19 5.54 11.47
N GLU A 272 0.17 6.44 10.48
CA GLU A 272 1.06 7.60 10.43
C GLU A 272 2.56 7.25 10.46
N MET A 273 2.95 6.19 9.74
CA MET A 273 4.35 5.86 9.54
C MET A 273 5.01 6.82 8.54
N SER A 274 6.31 7.09 8.70
CA SER A 274 7.02 8.02 7.80
C SER A 274 7.15 7.48 6.38
N GLY A 275 7.32 6.16 6.23
CA GLY A 275 7.49 5.47 4.96
C GLY A 275 6.55 4.28 4.86
N GLY A 276 7.09 3.06 4.89
CA GLY A 276 6.32 1.81 4.85
C GLY A 276 5.60 1.49 6.16
N GLY A 277 4.37 0.99 6.07
CA GLY A 277 3.55 0.61 7.22
C GLY A 277 3.83 -0.79 7.75
N VAL A 278 3.33 -1.82 7.05
CA VAL A 278 3.30 -3.21 7.57
C VAL A 278 3.63 -4.26 6.51
N SER A 279 4.29 -5.34 6.91
CA SER A 279 4.47 -6.55 6.09
C SER A 279 4.34 -7.82 6.95
N VAL A 280 3.60 -8.82 6.46
CA VAL A 280 3.28 -10.04 7.22
C VAL A 280 3.43 -11.27 6.34
N ALA A 281 4.20 -12.24 6.82
CA ALA A 281 4.23 -13.59 6.28
C ALA A 281 3.21 -14.50 6.98
N GLY A 282 2.03 -14.61 6.38
CA GLY A 282 0.90 -15.39 6.89
C GLY A 282 -0.43 -14.64 6.78
N VAL A 283 -1.12 -14.46 7.90
CA VAL A 283 -2.48 -13.90 7.95
C VAL A 283 -2.49 -12.48 8.50
N MET A 284 -3.10 -11.56 7.77
CA MET A 284 -3.50 -10.25 8.25
C MET A 284 -5.02 -10.12 8.21
N ARG A 285 -5.66 -9.92 9.36
CA ARG A 285 -7.12 -9.89 9.47
C ARG A 285 -7.66 -8.74 10.32
N ASP A 286 -8.75 -8.13 9.86
CA ASP A 286 -9.47 -7.07 10.60
C ASP A 286 -8.55 -5.89 11.01
N CYS A 287 -7.52 -5.63 10.20
CA CYS A 287 -6.52 -4.60 10.48
C CYS A 287 -6.81 -3.32 9.71
N VAL A 288 -6.32 -2.19 10.25
CA VAL A 288 -6.37 -0.89 9.58
C VAL A 288 -4.94 -0.40 9.38
N THR A 289 -4.56 -0.17 8.14
CA THR A 289 -3.32 0.52 7.79
C THR A 289 -3.66 1.84 7.13
N ARG A 290 -3.15 2.94 7.69
CA ARG A 290 -3.49 4.25 7.18
C ARG A 290 -2.40 5.28 7.32
N ASP A 291 -2.49 6.30 6.48
CA ASP A 291 -1.76 7.55 6.65
C ASP A 291 -0.23 7.36 6.64
N SER A 292 0.27 6.29 6.03
CA SER A 292 1.71 6.06 5.86
C SER A 292 2.27 6.93 4.75
N GLY A 293 3.48 7.46 4.92
CA GLY A 293 4.05 8.45 4.00
C GLY A 293 4.35 7.92 2.60
N HIS A 294 4.60 6.61 2.45
CA HIS A 294 4.76 5.95 1.15
C HIS A 294 3.85 4.72 1.07
N VAL A 295 4.36 3.51 0.91
CA VAL A 295 3.51 2.31 0.83
C VAL A 295 2.80 2.01 2.16
N GLY A 296 1.49 1.70 2.11
CA GLY A 296 0.77 1.25 3.30
C GLY A 296 1.29 -0.09 3.81
N GLY A 297 1.44 -1.08 2.93
CA GLY A 297 2.07 -2.33 3.29
C GLY A 297 2.46 -3.22 2.12
N GLY A 298 2.92 -4.41 2.45
CA GLY A 298 3.28 -5.45 1.49
C GLY A 298 3.08 -6.84 2.05
N ALA A 299 3.24 -7.83 1.18
CA ALA A 299 3.26 -9.23 1.56
C ALA A 299 4.71 -9.65 1.83
N ASP A 300 4.86 -10.67 2.66
CA ASP A 300 6.11 -11.39 2.85
C ASP A 300 5.76 -12.88 2.78
N GLY A 301 6.61 -13.69 2.14
CA GLY A 301 6.33 -15.12 1.94
C GLY A 301 5.09 -15.45 1.09
N ASP A 302 4.92 -16.75 0.87
CA ASP A 302 3.89 -17.36 0.02
C ASP A 302 2.62 -17.72 0.79
N GLY A 303 1.51 -17.91 0.09
CA GLY A 303 0.26 -18.43 0.65
C GLY A 303 -0.42 -17.52 1.68
N PHE A 304 -0.30 -16.21 1.54
CA PHE A 304 -0.82 -15.25 2.51
C PHE A 304 -2.36 -15.14 2.50
N LEU A 305 -2.93 -14.63 3.59
CA LEU A 305 -4.33 -14.20 3.67
C LEU A 305 -4.42 -12.77 4.19
N ASN A 306 -5.04 -11.89 3.41
CA ASN A 306 -5.39 -10.54 3.80
C ASN A 306 -6.93 -10.43 3.77
N GLU A 307 -7.56 -10.37 4.94
CA GLU A 307 -9.00 -10.49 5.08
C GLU A 307 -9.58 -9.36 5.93
N ASN A 308 -10.65 -8.71 5.46
CA ASN A 308 -11.33 -7.63 6.19
C ASN A 308 -10.43 -6.44 6.56
N CYS A 309 -9.38 -6.17 5.79
CA CYS A 309 -8.44 -5.08 6.09
C CYS A 309 -8.81 -3.78 5.37
N LEU A 310 -8.50 -2.65 6.01
CA LEU A 310 -8.62 -1.31 5.45
C LEU A 310 -7.23 -0.74 5.15
N TRP A 311 -7.02 -0.27 3.93
CA TRP A 311 -5.82 0.41 3.45
C TRP A 311 -6.20 1.83 3.00
N GLU A 312 -6.07 2.81 3.90
CA GLU A 312 -6.65 4.15 3.76
C GLU A 312 -5.60 5.26 3.74
N GLY A 313 -5.64 6.16 2.75
CA GLY A 313 -4.86 7.41 2.80
C GLY A 313 -3.34 7.22 2.84
N ASN A 314 -2.83 6.07 2.41
CA ASN A 314 -1.40 5.82 2.36
C ASN A 314 -0.78 6.54 1.15
N SER A 315 0.53 6.72 1.21
CA SER A 315 1.29 7.51 0.25
C SER A 315 0.81 8.96 0.23
N TRP A 316 0.91 9.67 1.34
CA TRP A 316 0.55 11.09 1.35
C TRP A 316 1.73 12.01 1.04
N LYS A 317 2.98 11.55 1.22
CA LYS A 317 4.17 12.37 0.90
C LYS A 317 4.23 12.59 -0.61
N PRO A 318 4.63 13.78 -1.08
CA PRO A 318 4.72 14.13 -2.50
C PRO A 318 5.99 13.51 -3.13
N ILE A 319 6.10 12.20 -3.01
CA ILE A 319 7.18 11.39 -3.58
C ILE A 319 6.66 10.79 -4.88
N ASN A 320 7.55 10.54 -5.84
CA ASN A 320 7.19 9.84 -7.08
C ASN A 320 6.48 8.51 -6.78
N ARG A 321 5.37 8.24 -7.46
CA ARG A 321 4.49 7.09 -7.22
C ARG A 321 4.81 5.87 -8.08
N GLN A 322 5.66 6.02 -9.08
CA GLN A 322 5.85 5.05 -10.17
C GLN A 322 6.71 3.83 -9.82
N TRP A 323 7.10 3.63 -8.56
CA TRP A 323 8.03 2.57 -8.20
C TRP A 323 7.62 1.76 -6.96
N ASP A 324 7.00 2.36 -5.93
CA ASP A 324 6.60 1.62 -4.72
C ASP A 324 5.41 2.22 -3.96
N ALA A 325 4.74 3.26 -4.48
CA ALA A 325 3.65 3.90 -3.75
C ALA A 325 2.32 3.14 -3.89
N GLY A 326 1.43 3.30 -2.92
CA GLY A 326 0.08 2.77 -2.95
C GLY A 326 -0.44 2.35 -1.57
N GLY A 327 -1.64 1.76 -1.57
CA GLY A 327 -2.19 1.12 -0.38
C GLY A 327 -1.39 -0.12 -0.01
N TYR A 328 -1.07 -0.95 -1.00
CA TYR A 328 -0.32 -2.19 -0.81
C TYR A 328 0.48 -2.55 -2.06
N LYS A 329 1.73 -2.96 -1.91
CA LYS A 329 2.55 -3.49 -3.00
C LYS A 329 3.23 -4.80 -2.61
N MET A 330 3.32 -5.75 -3.52
CA MET A 330 4.11 -6.97 -3.33
C MET A 330 4.90 -7.36 -4.57
N THR A 331 5.98 -8.11 -4.34
CA THR A 331 6.83 -8.69 -5.38
C THR A 331 7.26 -10.10 -5.02
N ARG A 332 7.40 -10.98 -6.02
CA ARG A 332 7.87 -12.37 -5.91
C ARG A 332 7.14 -13.15 -4.81
N VAL A 333 5.84 -13.30 -4.97
CA VAL A 333 4.95 -14.03 -4.05
C VAL A 333 4.12 -15.02 -4.84
N GLU A 334 4.05 -16.26 -4.37
CA GLU A 334 3.20 -17.29 -4.92
C GLU A 334 2.07 -17.65 -3.95
N GLY A 335 0.83 -17.60 -4.44
CA GLY A 335 -0.33 -17.99 -3.66
C GLY A 335 -0.75 -16.91 -2.66
N GLY A 336 -2.03 -16.58 -2.66
CA GLY A 336 -2.58 -15.73 -1.61
C GLY A 336 -3.99 -15.28 -1.88
N VAL A 337 -4.62 -14.70 -0.85
CA VAL A 337 -5.99 -14.21 -0.95
C VAL A 337 -6.11 -12.82 -0.36
N PHE A 338 -6.67 -11.89 -1.14
CA PHE A 338 -7.34 -10.71 -0.61
C PHE A 338 -8.84 -10.97 -0.60
N ARG A 339 -9.46 -10.88 0.57
CA ARG A 339 -10.91 -11.04 0.72
C ARG A 339 -11.51 -9.90 1.53
N ASN A 340 -12.56 -9.28 1.00
CA ASN A 340 -13.34 -8.28 1.73
C ASN A 340 -12.48 -7.12 2.28
N CYS A 341 -11.42 -6.76 1.55
CA CYS A 341 -10.55 -5.64 1.88
C CYS A 341 -11.00 -4.36 1.19
N LEU A 342 -10.64 -3.22 1.75
CA LEU A 342 -10.97 -1.90 1.22
C LEU A 342 -9.70 -1.06 1.04
N PHE A 343 -9.42 -0.67 -0.20
CA PHE A 343 -8.33 0.21 -0.59
C PHE A 343 -8.90 1.57 -0.95
N TRP A 344 -8.69 2.55 -0.07
CA TRP A 344 -9.42 3.82 -0.07
C TRP A 344 -8.46 5.01 -0.13
N GLU A 345 -8.65 5.88 -1.12
CA GLU A 345 -7.97 7.18 -1.28
C GLU A 345 -6.45 7.13 -1.03
N ASN A 346 -5.79 6.08 -1.51
CA ASN A 346 -4.33 6.02 -1.46
C ASN A 346 -3.73 6.87 -2.59
N GLY A 347 -2.57 7.46 -2.33
CA GLY A 347 -1.86 8.30 -3.30
C GLY A 347 -1.15 7.56 -4.43
N GLY A 348 -1.42 6.27 -4.60
CA GLY A 348 -0.87 5.43 -5.66
C GLY A 348 -1.95 4.46 -6.13
N PRO A 349 -1.60 3.27 -6.62
CA PRO A 349 -2.58 2.23 -6.80
C PRO A 349 -3.16 1.80 -5.45
N GLY A 350 -4.38 1.29 -5.45
CA GLY A 350 -4.94 0.65 -4.25
C GLY A 350 -4.13 -0.57 -3.87
N LEU A 351 -4.00 -1.51 -4.81
CA LEU A 351 -3.16 -2.70 -4.73
C LEU A 351 -2.28 -2.82 -5.97
N TRP A 352 -1.00 -3.10 -5.78
CA TRP A 352 -0.03 -3.29 -6.85
C TRP A 352 0.67 -4.65 -6.71
N LEU A 353 0.43 -5.54 -7.67
CA LEU A 353 1.15 -6.79 -7.84
C LEU A 353 2.23 -6.56 -8.88
N ASP A 354 3.50 -6.72 -8.53
CA ASP A 354 4.61 -6.40 -9.41
C ASP A 354 5.67 -7.49 -9.35
N ILE A 355 6.31 -7.82 -10.47
CA ILE A 355 7.43 -8.78 -10.55
C ILE A 355 7.08 -10.16 -9.97
N ASP A 356 6.66 -11.08 -10.83
CA ASP A 356 6.55 -12.52 -10.55
C ASP A 356 5.61 -12.83 -9.37
N VAL A 357 4.46 -12.14 -9.33
CA VAL A 357 3.36 -12.52 -8.44
C VAL A 357 2.50 -13.55 -9.15
N ALA A 358 2.20 -14.66 -8.48
CA ALA A 358 1.50 -15.80 -9.06
C ALA A 358 0.39 -16.33 -8.14
N ASN A 359 -0.67 -16.90 -8.72
CA ASN A 359 -1.70 -17.67 -8.01
C ASN A 359 -2.44 -16.88 -6.91
N VAL A 360 -2.72 -15.60 -7.12
CA VAL A 360 -3.42 -14.75 -6.13
C VAL A 360 -4.89 -14.57 -6.48
N LEU A 361 -5.76 -14.76 -5.50
CA LEU A 361 -7.19 -14.46 -5.57
C LEU A 361 -7.50 -13.11 -4.90
N ILE A 362 -8.12 -12.21 -5.64
CA ILE A 362 -8.69 -10.95 -5.14
C ILE A 362 -10.20 -11.05 -5.26
N THR A 363 -10.91 -11.07 -4.14
CA THR A 363 -12.35 -11.25 -4.15
C THR A 363 -13.08 -10.40 -3.11
N GLU A 364 -14.27 -9.94 -3.47
CA GLU A 364 -15.13 -9.16 -2.57
C GLU A 364 -14.50 -7.86 -2.06
N CYS A 365 -13.51 -7.32 -2.77
CA CYS A 365 -12.75 -6.14 -2.35
C CYS A 365 -13.34 -4.84 -2.91
N GLY A 366 -13.04 -3.72 -2.26
CA GLY A 366 -13.34 -2.38 -2.75
C GLY A 366 -12.07 -1.60 -3.03
N PHE A 367 -12.00 -0.94 -4.18
CA PHE A 367 -10.90 -0.07 -4.60
C PHE A 367 -11.50 1.28 -4.99
N ILE A 368 -11.36 2.28 -4.12
CA ILE A 368 -12.14 3.51 -4.21
C ILE A 368 -11.25 4.74 -4.08
N GLY A 369 -11.33 5.64 -5.06
CA GLY A 369 -10.73 6.97 -4.95
C GLY A 369 -9.20 6.98 -4.94
N ASN A 370 -8.55 5.88 -5.33
CA ASN A 370 -7.09 5.83 -5.39
C ASN A 370 -6.59 6.72 -6.54
N GLU A 371 -5.43 7.34 -6.34
CA GLU A 371 -4.92 8.32 -7.28
C GLU A 371 -4.49 7.74 -8.62
N LEU A 372 -3.97 6.52 -8.60
CA LEU A 372 -3.69 5.75 -9.80
C LEU A 372 -4.74 4.64 -9.92
N SER A 373 -4.37 3.49 -10.48
CA SER A 373 -5.32 2.41 -10.71
C SER A 373 -5.85 1.81 -9.42
N GLY A 374 -7.10 1.34 -9.41
CA GLY A 374 -7.63 0.64 -8.23
C GLY A 374 -6.78 -0.61 -7.93
N LEU A 375 -6.66 -1.48 -8.92
CA LEU A 375 -5.74 -2.61 -8.94
C LEU A 375 -4.76 -2.46 -10.11
N PHE A 376 -3.47 -2.70 -9.84
CA PHE A 376 -2.42 -2.75 -10.84
C PHE A 376 -1.71 -4.10 -10.79
N ILE A 377 -1.85 -4.90 -11.84
CA ILE A 377 -1.16 -6.17 -12.05
C ILE A 377 -0.05 -5.94 -13.07
N GLU A 378 1.21 -6.08 -12.68
CA GLU A 378 2.39 -5.81 -13.51
C GLU A 378 3.36 -7.00 -13.47
N ILE A 379 3.81 -7.48 -14.65
CA ILE A 379 4.78 -8.58 -14.81
C ILE A 379 4.44 -9.76 -13.88
N SER A 380 3.19 -10.20 -13.91
CA SER A 380 2.64 -11.20 -12.99
C SER A 380 1.74 -12.18 -13.74
N HIS A 381 1.33 -13.27 -13.11
CA HIS A 381 0.49 -14.29 -13.78
C HIS A 381 -0.45 -15.04 -12.86
N ASP A 382 -1.42 -15.75 -13.45
CA ASP A 382 -2.40 -16.58 -12.70
C ASP A 382 -3.13 -15.78 -11.59
N ILE A 383 -3.48 -14.52 -11.88
CA ILE A 383 -4.19 -13.63 -10.95
C ILE A 383 -5.69 -13.70 -11.23
N THR A 384 -6.48 -14.03 -10.21
CA THR A 384 -7.95 -14.06 -10.30
C THR A 384 -8.55 -12.89 -9.55
N VAL A 385 -9.37 -12.08 -10.22
CA VAL A 385 -10.07 -10.92 -9.68
C VAL A 385 -11.56 -11.10 -9.87
N THR A 386 -12.31 -11.21 -8.78
CA THR A 386 -13.76 -11.43 -8.86
C THR A 386 -14.59 -10.73 -7.81
N ASP A 387 -15.86 -10.49 -8.12
CA ASP A 387 -16.87 -9.96 -7.21
C ASP A 387 -16.43 -8.68 -6.47
N SER A 388 -15.61 -7.85 -7.11
CA SER A 388 -14.99 -6.67 -6.51
C SER A 388 -15.49 -5.37 -7.15
N LEU A 389 -15.41 -4.29 -6.37
CA LEU A 389 -15.81 -2.94 -6.77
C LEU A 389 -14.58 -2.07 -7.01
N PHE A 390 -14.56 -1.40 -8.17
CA PHE A 390 -13.56 -0.42 -8.55
C PHE A 390 -14.25 0.88 -8.89
N ALA A 391 -14.09 1.91 -8.06
CA ALA A 391 -14.81 3.16 -8.20
C ALA A 391 -13.91 4.40 -8.09
N ALA A 392 -14.08 5.37 -8.99
CA ALA A 392 -13.43 6.68 -8.88
C ALA A 392 -11.89 6.62 -8.75
N ASN A 393 -11.24 5.62 -9.34
CA ASN A 393 -9.77 5.54 -9.37
C ASN A 393 -9.23 6.33 -10.56
N GLY A 394 -8.12 7.03 -10.38
CA GLY A 394 -7.47 7.80 -11.45
C GLY A 394 -8.14 9.13 -11.83
N VAL A 395 -9.20 9.56 -11.13
CA VAL A 395 -9.96 10.79 -11.43
C VAL A 395 -9.61 11.99 -10.54
N GLY A 396 -8.61 11.83 -9.67
CA GLY A 396 -7.92 12.92 -8.96
C GLY A 396 -8.46 13.24 -7.55
N ARG A 397 -7.63 12.97 -6.52
CA ARG A 397 -7.81 13.55 -5.16
C ARG A 397 -6.53 13.89 -4.37
N ALA A 398 -5.30 13.46 -4.70
CA ALA A 398 -4.14 13.65 -3.81
C ALA A 398 -2.83 14.14 -4.52
N MET A 399 -2.92 15.32 -5.15
CA MET A 399 -1.76 16.20 -5.42
C MET A 399 -0.82 15.80 -6.57
N GLU A 400 -1.02 16.46 -7.72
CA GLU A 400 0.04 16.90 -8.64
C GLU A 400 1.14 15.87 -9.03
N VAL A 401 0.83 14.58 -9.15
CA VAL A 401 1.83 13.61 -9.62
C VAL A 401 1.92 13.65 -11.15
N GLU A 402 3.02 14.22 -11.64
CA GLU A 402 3.47 14.08 -13.02
C GLU A 402 3.84 12.61 -13.30
N GLY A 403 3.29 12.01 -14.36
CA GLY A 403 3.93 10.87 -15.02
C GLY A 403 3.11 9.60 -15.29
N ALA A 404 1.97 9.35 -14.65
CA ALA A 404 1.12 8.19 -15.00
C ALA A 404 -0.25 8.64 -15.51
N THR A 405 -0.26 9.29 -16.68
CA THR A 405 -1.48 9.84 -17.29
C THR A 405 -2.18 8.87 -18.26
N TRP A 406 -1.59 7.70 -18.50
CA TRP A 406 -2.09 6.71 -19.46
C TRP A 406 -2.15 5.31 -18.85
N ALA A 407 -3.06 4.47 -19.37
CA ALA A 407 -3.35 3.13 -18.86
C ALA A 407 -3.80 3.04 -17.39
N VAL A 408 -4.22 4.15 -16.78
CA VAL A 408 -4.76 4.19 -15.42
C VAL A 408 -6.27 3.95 -15.44
N GLY A 409 -6.75 2.98 -14.67
CA GLY A 409 -8.17 2.63 -14.62
C GLY A 409 -8.62 1.97 -13.33
N GLY A 410 -9.82 1.43 -13.29
CA GLY A 410 -10.26 0.61 -12.16
C GLY A 410 -9.36 -0.60 -11.98
N ILE A 411 -9.16 -1.36 -13.06
CA ILE A 411 -8.25 -2.51 -13.12
C ILE A 411 -7.26 -2.29 -14.25
N GLN A 412 -5.96 -2.35 -13.94
CA GLN A 412 -4.88 -2.26 -14.91
C GLN A 412 -4.09 -3.56 -14.91
N ILE A 413 -3.92 -4.14 -16.10
CA ILE A 413 -3.04 -5.30 -16.34
C ILE A 413 -1.91 -4.84 -17.25
N ALA A 414 -0.66 -5.09 -16.88
CA ALA A 414 0.51 -4.70 -17.63
C ALA A 414 1.48 -5.86 -17.77
N GLU A 415 1.80 -6.18 -19.03
CA GLU A 415 2.74 -7.23 -19.40
C GLU A 415 2.56 -8.49 -18.52
N SER A 416 1.34 -9.00 -18.39
CA SER A 416 1.01 -10.09 -17.45
C SER A 416 0.36 -11.26 -18.18
N MET A 417 0.14 -12.39 -17.51
CA MET A 417 -0.30 -13.62 -18.19
C MET A 417 -1.42 -14.29 -17.42
N ASP A 418 -2.31 -15.00 -18.12
CA ASP A 418 -3.22 -15.97 -17.48
C ASP A 418 -4.09 -15.38 -16.35
N CYS A 419 -4.40 -14.08 -16.43
CA CYS A 419 -5.25 -13.41 -15.43
C CYS A 419 -6.73 -13.59 -15.77
N VAL A 420 -7.54 -13.86 -14.74
CA VAL A 420 -9.00 -13.98 -14.83
C VAL A 420 -9.63 -12.79 -14.12
N VAL A 421 -10.40 -11.98 -14.84
CA VAL A 421 -11.11 -10.80 -14.33
C VAL A 421 -12.59 -10.98 -14.64
N THR A 422 -13.38 -11.35 -13.63
CA THR A 422 -14.78 -11.73 -13.82
C THR A 422 -15.69 -11.22 -12.72
N GLY A 423 -16.88 -10.71 -13.07
CA GLY A 423 -17.89 -10.32 -12.09
C GLY A 423 -17.56 -9.07 -11.31
N ASN A 424 -16.74 -8.19 -11.85
CA ASN A 424 -16.38 -6.96 -11.18
C ASN A 424 -17.30 -5.81 -11.61
N THR A 425 -17.54 -4.87 -10.70
CA THR A 425 -18.16 -3.59 -11.03
C THR A 425 -17.08 -2.52 -11.10
N VAL A 426 -16.92 -1.91 -12.27
CA VAL A 426 -15.84 -0.98 -12.60
C VAL A 426 -16.45 0.32 -13.10
N VAL A 427 -16.60 1.28 -12.19
CA VAL A 427 -17.47 2.45 -12.38
C VAL A 427 -16.79 3.77 -12.06
N GLU A 428 -17.05 4.82 -12.85
CA GLU A 428 -16.56 6.19 -12.58
C GLU A 428 -15.03 6.32 -12.44
N ASN A 429 -14.24 5.36 -12.93
CA ASN A 429 -12.79 5.46 -12.96
C ASN A 429 -12.34 6.29 -14.17
N LYS A 430 -11.04 6.63 -14.25
CA LYS A 430 -10.47 7.25 -15.45
C LYS A 430 -10.72 6.38 -16.69
N ASP A 431 -10.15 5.18 -16.71
CA ASP A 431 -10.55 4.08 -17.59
C ASP A 431 -11.21 2.97 -16.78
N GLY A 432 -12.06 2.16 -17.41
CA GLY A 432 -12.63 0.96 -16.80
C GLY A 432 -11.56 -0.11 -16.56
N ILE A 433 -11.45 -1.06 -17.50
CA ILE A 433 -10.39 -2.07 -17.50
C ILE A 433 -9.34 -1.68 -18.55
N THR A 434 -8.07 -1.69 -18.16
CA THR A 434 -6.95 -1.32 -19.05
C THR A 434 -5.95 -2.46 -19.19
N LEU A 435 -5.43 -2.64 -20.40
CA LEU A 435 -4.27 -3.49 -20.67
C LEU A 435 -3.16 -2.60 -21.20
N ARG A 436 -2.02 -2.57 -20.51
CA ARG A 436 -0.80 -1.86 -20.91
C ARG A 436 0.20 -2.84 -21.50
N GLU A 437 0.69 -2.58 -22.70
CA GLU A 437 1.71 -3.41 -23.34
C GLU A 437 2.79 -2.54 -23.98
N GLN A 438 4.05 -2.67 -23.53
CA GLN A 438 5.21 -1.96 -24.10
C GLN A 438 6.19 -2.89 -24.85
N GLY A 439 5.87 -4.17 -24.98
CA GLY A 439 6.78 -5.23 -25.39
C GLY A 439 7.15 -6.13 -24.20
N PRO A 440 7.77 -7.29 -24.46
CA PRO A 440 7.95 -8.29 -23.44
C PRO A 440 8.95 -7.78 -22.41
N ARG A 441 8.59 -7.86 -21.14
CA ARG A 441 9.56 -7.72 -20.05
C ARG A 441 10.11 -9.10 -19.74
N VAL A 442 11.41 -9.29 -19.92
CA VAL A 442 12.02 -10.62 -19.66
C VAL A 442 12.47 -10.67 -18.21
N LEU A 443 11.91 -11.62 -17.46
CA LEU A 443 12.29 -11.92 -16.08
C LEU A 443 12.63 -13.41 -15.99
N ASP A 444 13.82 -13.74 -15.50
CA ASP A 444 14.27 -15.12 -15.31
C ASP A 444 14.05 -16.01 -16.56
N ASP A 445 14.42 -15.49 -17.73
CA ASP A 445 14.24 -16.06 -19.09
C ASP A 445 12.78 -16.25 -19.55
N VAL A 446 11.80 -15.77 -18.78
CA VAL A 446 10.38 -15.77 -19.14
C VAL A 446 9.99 -14.40 -19.72
N PRO A 447 9.47 -14.33 -20.96
CA PRO A 447 8.94 -13.10 -21.50
C PRO A 447 7.51 -12.85 -20.98
N PHE A 448 7.35 -11.79 -20.20
CA PHE A 448 6.09 -11.27 -19.71
C PHE A 448 5.51 -10.25 -20.69
N TYR A 449 4.32 -10.54 -21.21
CA TYR A 449 3.52 -9.67 -22.09
C TYR A 449 2.07 -10.15 -21.95
N ASN A 450 1.11 -9.28 -22.22
CA ASN A 450 -0.32 -9.57 -22.06
C ASN A 450 -0.73 -10.77 -22.92
N ARG A 451 -1.17 -11.86 -22.28
CA ARG A 451 -1.67 -13.05 -22.98
C ARG A 451 -2.58 -13.89 -22.12
N ARG A 452 -3.50 -14.59 -22.78
CA ARG A 452 -4.40 -15.59 -22.17
C ARG A 452 -5.20 -15.06 -20.98
N HIS A 453 -5.52 -13.77 -21.01
CA HIS A 453 -6.43 -13.16 -20.05
C HIS A 453 -7.87 -13.55 -20.35
N GLU A 454 -8.66 -13.80 -19.32
CA GLU A 454 -10.11 -13.94 -19.39
C GLU A 454 -10.75 -12.73 -18.72
N ILE A 455 -11.34 -11.82 -19.50
CA ILE A 455 -12.00 -10.61 -19.02
C ILE A 455 -13.48 -10.73 -19.39
N VAL A 456 -14.24 -11.40 -18.53
CA VAL A 456 -15.57 -11.91 -18.85
C VAL A 456 -16.58 -11.52 -17.78
N GLY A 457 -17.78 -11.09 -18.15
CA GLY A 457 -18.84 -10.90 -17.15
C GLY A 457 -18.59 -9.73 -16.19
N ASN A 458 -17.94 -8.66 -16.63
CA ASN A 458 -17.76 -7.44 -15.82
C ASN A 458 -18.75 -6.35 -16.23
N VAL A 459 -19.04 -5.44 -15.30
CA VAL A 459 -19.81 -4.22 -15.54
C VAL A 459 -18.84 -3.05 -15.57
N CYS A 460 -18.59 -2.49 -16.76
CA CYS A 460 -17.77 -1.29 -16.94
C CYS A 460 -18.68 -0.11 -17.32
N ALA A 461 -18.87 0.82 -16.40
CA ALA A 461 -19.87 1.88 -16.57
C ALA A 461 -19.37 3.26 -16.15
N LEU A 462 -19.77 4.31 -16.85
CA LEU A 462 -19.55 5.71 -16.45
C LEU A 462 -18.08 6.11 -16.26
N ASN A 463 -17.12 5.29 -16.70
CA ASN A 463 -15.70 5.64 -16.67
C ASN A 463 -15.42 6.82 -17.62
N GLU A 464 -14.49 7.71 -17.26
CA GLU A 464 -14.30 9.02 -17.89
C GLU A 464 -13.84 8.92 -19.35
N ASP A 465 -12.76 8.18 -19.61
CA ASP A 465 -12.10 8.10 -20.91
C ASP A 465 -12.61 6.88 -21.70
N TYR A 466 -12.28 5.66 -21.28
CA TYR A 466 -12.68 4.42 -21.96
C TYR A 466 -13.32 3.40 -21.00
N GLN A 467 -14.30 2.62 -21.49
CA GLN A 467 -14.86 1.51 -20.71
C GLN A 467 -13.94 0.27 -20.72
N LEU A 468 -13.19 0.12 -21.81
CA LEU A 468 -12.12 -0.86 -21.98
C LEU A 468 -11.04 -0.23 -22.87
N ALA A 469 -9.78 -0.29 -22.44
CA ALA A 469 -8.67 0.29 -23.20
C ALA A 469 -7.47 -0.66 -23.31
N LEU A 470 -7.10 -0.99 -24.55
CA LEU A 470 -5.86 -1.70 -24.87
C LEU A 470 -4.79 -0.67 -25.22
N TRP A 471 -4.09 -0.18 -24.20
CA TRP A 471 -2.95 0.73 -24.29
C TRP A 471 -1.68 -0.01 -24.74
N TYR A 472 -1.70 -0.51 -25.97
CA TYR A 472 -0.60 -1.27 -26.58
C TYR A 472 0.33 -0.34 -27.34
N ASP A 473 1.48 -0.06 -26.73
CA ASP A 473 2.55 0.78 -27.24
C ASP A 473 3.66 -0.10 -27.85
N ASN A 474 3.32 -0.84 -28.90
CA ASN A 474 4.24 -1.77 -29.55
C ASN A 474 4.20 -1.68 -31.08
N ALA A 475 5.12 -2.39 -31.73
CA ALA A 475 5.35 -2.33 -33.17
C ALA A 475 4.17 -2.81 -34.04
N PHE A 476 3.23 -3.60 -33.50
CA PHE A 476 2.03 -4.01 -34.23
C PHE A 476 1.19 -2.81 -34.69
N PHE A 477 1.19 -1.73 -33.89
CA PHE A 477 0.50 -0.49 -34.19
C PHE A 477 1.35 0.52 -34.99
N GLY A 478 2.48 0.08 -35.55
CA GLY A 478 3.42 0.91 -36.30
C GLY A 478 4.52 1.52 -35.44
N TRP A 479 5.34 2.39 -36.06
CA TRP A 479 6.48 3.02 -35.38
C TRP A 479 6.06 3.86 -34.17
N HIS A 480 6.96 3.98 -33.19
CA HIS A 480 6.80 4.96 -32.13
C HIS A 480 7.16 6.37 -32.64
N PRO A 481 6.52 7.46 -32.15
CA PRO A 481 6.92 8.82 -32.54
C PRO A 481 8.39 9.15 -32.29
N ALA A 482 9.01 8.54 -31.27
CA ALA A 482 10.44 8.70 -30.99
C ALA A 482 11.35 8.08 -32.08
N GLU A 483 10.80 7.25 -32.96
CA GLU A 483 11.51 6.57 -34.04
C GLU A 483 11.21 7.20 -35.41
N ARG A 484 10.45 8.30 -35.44
CA ARG A 484 9.95 8.91 -36.67
C ARG A 484 11.08 9.33 -37.63
N ASP A 485 12.19 9.82 -37.08
CA ASP A 485 13.38 10.22 -37.86
C ASP A 485 14.19 9.02 -38.35
N ARG A 486 14.05 7.84 -37.72
CA ARG A 486 14.78 6.63 -38.07
C ARG A 486 14.21 5.97 -39.33
N PHE A 487 12.89 5.87 -39.42
CA PHE A 487 12.25 5.12 -40.51
C PHE A 487 11.75 6.03 -41.63
N GLY A 488 11.22 7.21 -41.33
CA GLY A 488 10.81 8.21 -42.34
C GLY A 488 9.61 7.83 -43.24
N THR A 489 9.42 6.55 -43.60
CA THR A 489 8.29 6.02 -44.39
C THR A 489 7.83 4.65 -43.88
N PRO A 490 6.53 4.28 -44.03
CA PRO A 490 6.00 3.00 -43.54
C PRO A 490 6.74 1.78 -44.09
N GLU A 491 7.23 1.86 -45.32
CA GLU A 491 7.97 0.79 -45.99
C GLU A 491 9.32 0.52 -45.32
N ALA A 492 10.03 1.57 -44.88
CA ALA A 492 11.30 1.43 -44.19
C ALA A 492 11.14 0.81 -42.80
N PHE A 493 10.06 1.15 -42.09
CA PHE A 493 9.71 0.49 -40.82
C PHE A 493 9.33 -0.98 -41.04
N GLN A 494 8.51 -1.25 -42.05
CA GLN A 494 8.14 -2.63 -42.39
C GLN A 494 9.36 -3.47 -42.76
N GLN A 495 10.31 -2.90 -43.51
CA GLN A 495 11.56 -3.57 -43.83
C GLN A 495 12.40 -3.85 -42.57
N HIS A 496 12.48 -2.88 -41.64
CA HIS A 496 13.17 -3.08 -40.36
C HIS A 496 12.57 -4.24 -39.57
N LEU A 497 11.24 -4.35 -39.45
CA LEU A 497 10.60 -5.48 -38.77
C LEU A 497 10.97 -6.84 -39.39
N LEU A 498 11.06 -6.90 -40.71
CA LEU A 498 11.48 -8.12 -41.43
C LEU A 498 12.96 -8.43 -41.21
N ASP A 499 13.79 -7.41 -41.02
CA ASP A 499 15.24 -7.54 -40.87
C ASP A 499 15.66 -7.86 -39.42
N THR A 500 14.86 -7.49 -38.42
CA THR A 500 15.18 -7.66 -36.99
C THR A 500 14.47 -8.81 -36.29
N ASP A 501 13.54 -9.50 -36.96
CA ASP A 501 12.69 -10.53 -36.33
C ASP A 501 11.99 -10.00 -35.06
N GLU A 502 11.54 -8.74 -35.12
CA GLU A 502 10.82 -8.12 -34.00
C GLU A 502 9.48 -8.83 -33.77
N GLN A 503 9.28 -9.35 -32.57
CA GLN A 503 8.04 -10.00 -32.19
C GLN A 503 6.89 -8.98 -32.18
N LEU A 504 5.85 -9.25 -32.97
CA LEU A 504 4.65 -8.45 -33.02
C LEU A 504 3.64 -8.95 -31.98
N TYR A 505 3.32 -8.10 -31.03
CA TYR A 505 2.32 -8.37 -30.00
C TYR A 505 0.95 -7.86 -30.44
N ASP A 506 0.38 -8.55 -31.44
CA ASP A 506 -1.01 -8.34 -31.87
C ASP A 506 -1.96 -8.79 -30.77
N PRO A 507 -2.75 -7.90 -30.15
CA PRO A 507 -3.67 -8.27 -29.07
C PRO A 507 -4.58 -9.46 -29.44
N ALA A 508 -5.06 -9.51 -30.68
CA ALA A 508 -6.00 -10.54 -31.13
C ALA A 508 -5.39 -11.95 -31.23
N GLN A 509 -4.05 -12.05 -31.24
CA GLN A 509 -3.31 -13.32 -31.33
C GLN A 509 -2.74 -13.78 -29.99
N GLN A 510 -2.98 -13.04 -28.90
CA GLN A 510 -2.44 -13.38 -27.58
C GLN A 510 -3.33 -14.36 -26.79
N GLY A 511 -4.35 -14.94 -27.43
CA GLY A 511 -5.24 -15.94 -26.81
C GLY A 511 -6.11 -15.38 -25.68
N MET A 512 -6.37 -14.07 -25.67
CA MET A 512 -7.25 -13.44 -24.68
C MET A 512 -8.72 -13.65 -25.04
N ASP A 513 -9.56 -13.83 -24.02
CA ASP A 513 -11.01 -13.74 -24.11
C ASP A 513 -11.49 -12.46 -23.44
N ILE A 514 -12.14 -11.60 -24.21
CA ILE A 514 -12.78 -10.38 -23.70
C ILE A 514 -14.21 -10.41 -24.22
N SER A 515 -15.11 -10.99 -23.46
CA SER A 515 -16.47 -11.32 -23.89
C SER A 515 -17.48 -11.10 -22.77
N HIS A 516 -18.76 -11.08 -23.12
CA HIS A 516 -19.86 -11.02 -22.15
C HIS A 516 -19.74 -9.94 -21.08
N ASN A 517 -19.20 -8.78 -21.41
CA ASN A 517 -19.13 -7.63 -20.49
C ASN A 517 -20.30 -6.67 -20.75
N LEU A 518 -20.79 -6.01 -19.71
CA LEU A 518 -21.70 -4.89 -19.84
C LEU A 518 -20.92 -3.58 -19.88
N TYR A 519 -21.23 -2.75 -20.86
CA TYR A 519 -20.66 -1.42 -20.99
C TYR A 519 -21.75 -0.35 -20.88
N TRP A 520 -21.47 0.74 -20.17
CA TRP A 520 -22.41 1.86 -20.12
C TRP A 520 -21.70 3.21 -20.00
N ALA A 521 -22.30 4.22 -20.60
CA ALA A 521 -21.90 5.61 -20.44
C ALA A 521 -23.15 6.50 -20.55
N GLU A 522 -23.06 7.73 -20.05
CA GLU A 522 -24.18 8.68 -20.12
C GLU A 522 -24.56 8.93 -21.60
N GLY A 523 -25.86 8.81 -21.92
CA GLY A 523 -26.34 8.88 -23.30
C GLY A 523 -26.09 7.62 -24.15
N GLY A 524 -25.53 6.54 -23.57
CA GLY A 524 -25.26 5.26 -24.24
C GLY A 524 -24.00 5.23 -25.12
N ALA A 525 -23.24 6.32 -25.18
CA ALA A 525 -22.04 6.44 -26.01
C ALA A 525 -20.80 5.88 -25.28
N VAL A 526 -20.52 4.61 -25.48
CA VAL A 526 -19.36 3.93 -24.90
C VAL A 526 -18.12 4.07 -25.79
N ARG A 527 -16.94 4.21 -25.17
CA ARG A 527 -15.67 4.36 -25.89
C ARG A 527 -14.71 3.22 -25.58
N PHE A 528 -14.03 2.75 -26.62
CA PHE A 528 -13.02 1.68 -26.57
C PHE A 528 -11.72 2.13 -27.24
N LEU A 529 -10.58 1.76 -26.66
CA LEU A 529 -9.26 2.02 -27.23
C LEU A 529 -8.59 0.72 -27.67
N TYR A 530 -7.98 0.72 -28.86
CA TYR A 530 -7.20 -0.39 -29.41
C TYR A 530 -5.87 0.12 -29.99
N GLY A 531 -4.81 0.04 -29.20
CA GLY A 531 -3.49 0.65 -29.48
C GLY A 531 -3.38 2.07 -28.93
N THR A 532 -2.16 2.55 -28.66
CA THR A 532 -1.97 3.89 -28.08
C THR A 532 -2.14 5.01 -29.11
N PRO A 533 -2.75 6.16 -28.76
CA PRO A 533 -3.05 7.25 -29.71
C PRO A 533 -1.84 7.84 -30.44
N TRP A 534 -0.63 7.63 -29.91
CA TRP A 534 0.61 8.09 -30.53
C TRP A 534 1.19 7.12 -31.56
N ARG A 535 0.67 5.90 -31.68
CA ARG A 535 1.03 4.93 -32.73
C ARG A 535 0.11 5.11 -33.94
N PRO A 536 0.61 5.10 -35.19
CA PRO A 536 -0.21 5.41 -36.37
C PRO A 536 -1.33 4.38 -36.65
N GLY A 537 -1.19 3.14 -36.19
CA GLY A 537 -2.16 2.05 -36.38
C GLY A 537 -3.24 1.94 -35.31
N HIS A 538 -3.23 2.83 -34.30
CA HIS A 538 -4.24 2.79 -33.23
C HIS A 538 -5.65 3.05 -33.77
N ARG A 539 -6.64 2.58 -33.01
CA ARG A 539 -8.05 2.77 -33.33
C ARG A 539 -8.83 3.12 -32.06
N GLN A 540 -9.83 3.97 -32.22
CA GLN A 540 -10.83 4.26 -31.18
C GLN A 540 -12.21 3.93 -31.74
N PHE A 541 -13.08 3.39 -30.88
CA PHE A 541 -14.42 3.00 -31.27
C PHE A 541 -15.44 3.66 -30.34
N GLU A 542 -16.47 4.26 -30.92
CA GLU A 542 -17.56 4.97 -30.23
C GLU A 542 -18.80 4.08 -30.04
N SER A 543 -18.69 2.78 -30.35
CA SER A 543 -19.75 1.80 -30.13
C SER A 543 -19.20 0.38 -30.01
N LEU A 544 -19.94 -0.48 -29.31
CA LEU A 544 -19.59 -1.89 -29.18
C LEU A 544 -19.63 -2.62 -30.53
N ASP A 545 -20.62 -2.36 -31.38
CA ASP A 545 -20.70 -2.95 -32.72
C ASP A 545 -19.46 -2.64 -33.57
N ALA A 546 -18.96 -1.40 -33.50
CA ALA A 546 -17.76 -1.01 -34.24
C ALA A 546 -16.51 -1.70 -33.67
N PHE A 547 -16.42 -1.83 -32.34
CA PHE A 547 -15.34 -2.56 -31.69
C PHE A 547 -15.34 -4.04 -32.08
N GLN A 548 -16.49 -4.71 -32.00
CA GLN A 548 -16.66 -6.12 -32.38
C GLN A 548 -16.38 -6.37 -33.88
N ALA A 549 -16.80 -5.46 -34.76
CA ALA A 549 -16.58 -5.61 -36.19
C ALA A 549 -15.11 -5.48 -36.62
N ASN A 550 -14.27 -4.85 -35.79
CA ASN A 550 -12.89 -4.49 -36.13
C ASN A 550 -11.83 -5.16 -35.24
N THR A 551 -12.25 -5.92 -34.24
CA THR A 551 -11.40 -6.64 -33.31
C THR A 551 -11.91 -8.08 -33.14
N ALA A 552 -11.14 -8.93 -32.46
CA ALA A 552 -11.58 -10.28 -32.10
C ALA A 552 -12.37 -10.29 -30.77
N PHE A 553 -12.70 -9.11 -30.21
CA PHE A 553 -13.19 -8.95 -28.85
C PHE A 553 -14.63 -8.46 -28.79
N GLY A 554 -15.23 -8.60 -27.61
CA GLY A 554 -16.56 -8.12 -27.27
C GLY A 554 -17.69 -9.09 -27.58
N LEU A 555 -17.41 -10.35 -27.96
CA LEU A 555 -18.46 -11.34 -28.25
C LEU A 555 -19.41 -11.47 -27.05
N GLY A 556 -20.73 -11.41 -27.28
CA GLY A 556 -21.73 -11.55 -26.22
C GLY A 556 -21.80 -10.39 -25.21
N SER A 557 -20.94 -9.38 -25.34
CA SER A 557 -21.03 -8.14 -24.55
C SER A 557 -22.26 -7.30 -24.97
N VAL A 558 -22.70 -6.42 -24.08
CA VAL A 558 -23.88 -5.55 -24.29
C VAL A 558 -23.60 -4.11 -23.89
N VAL A 559 -24.35 -3.18 -24.47
CA VAL A 559 -24.41 -1.78 -24.02
C VAL A 559 -25.77 -1.55 -23.38
N GLU A 560 -25.81 -1.54 -22.05
CA GLU A 560 -27.06 -1.46 -21.29
C GLU A 560 -26.85 -0.67 -20.00
N ASN A 561 -27.85 0.12 -19.59
CA ASN A 561 -27.78 0.83 -18.33
C ASN A 561 -27.88 -0.18 -17.18
N PRO A 562 -26.86 -0.32 -16.32
CA PRO A 562 -26.94 -1.21 -15.17
C PRO A 562 -27.94 -0.74 -14.11
N ALA A 563 -28.59 0.42 -14.29
CA ALA A 563 -29.62 0.95 -13.40
C ALA A 563 -29.16 1.09 -11.95
N PHE A 564 -27.94 1.59 -11.75
CA PHE A 564 -27.44 1.88 -10.41
C PHE A 564 -28.36 2.86 -9.65
N GLU A 565 -28.98 2.38 -8.56
CA GLU A 565 -29.86 3.15 -7.68
C GLU A 565 -29.16 3.51 -6.35
N ASP A 566 -29.43 4.70 -5.82
CA ASP A 566 -29.00 5.15 -4.48
C ASP A 566 -29.95 4.65 -3.36
N GLU A 567 -29.63 4.91 -2.09
CA GLU A 567 -30.42 4.48 -0.92
C GLU A 567 -31.88 5.02 -0.93
N GLU A 568 -32.17 6.06 -1.73
CA GLU A 568 -33.49 6.68 -1.87
C GLU A 568 -34.23 6.24 -3.15
N GLY A 569 -33.65 5.31 -3.93
CA GLY A 569 -34.21 4.85 -5.21
C GLY A 569 -34.03 5.86 -6.36
N GLY A 570 -33.10 6.81 -6.20
CA GLY A 570 -32.67 7.74 -7.24
C GLY A 570 -31.49 7.19 -8.05
N ALA A 571 -31.28 7.69 -9.27
CA ALA A 571 -30.10 7.34 -10.06
C ALA A 571 -28.81 7.75 -9.33
N LEU A 572 -27.81 6.87 -9.30
CA LEU A 572 -26.54 7.07 -8.59
C LEU A 572 -25.87 8.42 -8.96
N LYS A 573 -25.79 9.35 -8.02
CA LYS A 573 -25.17 10.68 -8.21
C LYS A 573 -23.69 10.67 -7.80
N ARG A 574 -22.77 10.37 -8.74
CA ARG A 574 -21.32 10.69 -8.82
C ARG A 574 -20.46 10.81 -7.54
N THR A 575 -20.88 10.30 -6.38
CA THR A 575 -20.16 10.44 -5.11
C THR A 575 -20.61 9.36 -4.15
N LEU A 576 -20.04 8.17 -4.27
CA LEU A 576 -20.22 7.09 -3.30
C LEU A 576 -19.41 7.42 -2.03
N GLY A 577 -20.11 7.76 -0.95
CA GLY A 577 -19.55 7.77 0.41
C GLY A 577 -19.51 6.36 1.01
N ARG A 578 -18.96 6.23 2.22
CA ARG A 578 -18.76 4.96 2.96
C ARG A 578 -20.03 4.09 3.11
N ALA A 579 -21.22 4.69 3.04
CA ALA A 579 -22.51 4.02 3.18
C ALA A 579 -23.00 3.32 1.89
N GLY A 580 -22.66 3.83 0.70
CA GLY A 580 -23.06 3.23 -0.58
C GLY A 580 -22.36 1.91 -0.92
N TRP A 581 -21.40 1.50 -0.10
CA TRP A 581 -20.53 0.32 -0.27
C TRP A 581 -21.27 -1.03 -0.08
N GLN A 582 -22.26 -1.12 0.82
CA GLN A 582 -23.01 -2.38 0.98
C GLN A 582 -23.95 -2.69 -0.20
N MET A 583 -24.30 -1.67 -1.00
CA MET A 583 -25.30 -1.79 -2.06
C MET A 583 -24.72 -2.21 -3.41
N ALA A 584 -23.49 -1.78 -3.74
CA ALA A 584 -22.82 -2.16 -4.99
C ALA A 584 -22.52 -3.67 -5.11
N ARG A 585 -22.62 -4.42 -4.01
CA ARG A 585 -22.41 -5.88 -3.95
C ARG A 585 -23.58 -6.70 -4.52
N ARG A 586 -24.74 -6.09 -4.85
CA ARG A 586 -25.97 -6.84 -5.19
C ARG A 586 -26.27 -7.03 -6.68
N ASP A 587 -25.67 -6.27 -7.58
CA ASP A 587 -26.13 -6.29 -8.98
C ASP A 587 -25.40 -7.31 -9.87
N VAL A 588 -24.16 -7.67 -9.56
CA VAL A 588 -23.37 -8.55 -10.44
C VAL A 588 -23.86 -10.00 -10.42
N THR A 589 -24.29 -10.52 -9.26
CA THR A 589 -24.82 -11.89 -9.14
C THR A 589 -26.16 -12.06 -9.87
N ALA A 590 -27.04 -11.05 -9.79
CA ALA A 590 -28.32 -11.04 -10.49
C ALA A 590 -28.13 -10.96 -12.01
N TRP A 591 -27.18 -10.14 -12.46
CA TRP A 591 -26.83 -9.98 -13.86
C TRP A 591 -26.16 -11.23 -14.47
N ARG A 592 -25.19 -11.86 -13.78
CA ARG A 592 -24.58 -13.14 -14.21
C ARG A 592 -25.60 -14.28 -14.34
N SER A 593 -26.53 -14.38 -13.38
CA SER A 593 -27.59 -15.39 -13.39
C SER A 593 -28.56 -15.24 -14.56
N ALA A 594 -28.71 -14.03 -15.11
CA ALA A 594 -29.53 -13.78 -16.29
C ALA A 594 -28.85 -14.19 -17.62
N LEU A 595 -27.55 -14.44 -17.60
CA LEU A 595 -26.72 -14.77 -18.76
C LEU A 595 -26.23 -16.22 -18.80
N ASP A 596 -26.62 -17.09 -17.85
CA ASP A 596 -26.14 -18.47 -17.70
C ASP A 596 -24.59 -18.59 -17.64
N ILE A 597 -23.91 -17.59 -17.05
CA ILE A 597 -22.47 -17.58 -16.85
C ILE A 597 -22.17 -18.12 -15.44
N GLU A 598 -21.64 -19.34 -15.36
CA GLU A 598 -21.18 -19.96 -14.09
C GLU A 598 -19.91 -19.25 -13.57
N PRO A 599 -19.66 -19.23 -12.24
CA PRO A 599 -18.54 -18.55 -11.60
C PRO A 599 -17.15 -18.96 -12.09
#